data_AF-A0A660LWU4-F1
#
_entry.id   AF-A0A660LWU4-F1
#
_cell.length_a   1.000
_cell.length_b   1.000
_cell.length_c   1.000
_cell.angle_alpha   90.00
_cell.angle_beta   90.00
_cell.angle_gamma   90.00
#
_symmetry.space_group_name_H-M   'P 1'
#
loop_
_entity.id
_entity.type
_entity.pdbx_description
1 polymer ?
#
loop_
_entity_poly.entity_id
_entity_poly.type
_entity_poly.pdbx_seq_one_letter_code
_entity_poly.pdbx_strand_id
1 'polypeptide(L)' 'WSINARSLQNFISLRSSKSALWEIRNLANAIYDALPEEHKFIFEKCLPEDEQN' A
#
# COMPACT_ATOMS: atom_id res chain seq x y z
N TRP A 1 -10.14 -12.46 -2.49
CA TRP A 1 -8.90 -12.55 -1.68
C TRP A 1 -9.15 -11.78 -0.40
N SER A 2 -8.77 -12.32 0.75
CA SER A 2 -9.02 -11.71 2.06
C SER A 2 -7.73 -11.68 2.86
N ILE A 3 -7.45 -10.57 3.53
CA ILE A 3 -6.24 -10.33 4.33
C ILE A 3 -6.63 -9.50 5.56
N ASN A 4 -5.97 -9.71 6.70
CA ASN A 4 -6.18 -8.88 7.88
C ASN A 4 -5.42 -7.54 7.77
N ALA A 5 -5.81 -6.55 8.58
CA ALA A 5 -5.21 -5.22 8.53
C ALA A 5 -3.69 -5.21 8.79
N ARG A 6 -3.18 -6.04 9.72
CA ARG A 6 -1.75 -6.06 10.04
C ARG A 6 -0.91 -6.62 8.90
N SER A 7 -1.37 -7.70 8.28
CA SER A 7 -0.74 -8.30 7.11
C SER A 7 -0.85 -7.37 5.89
N LEU A 8 -1.94 -6.61 5.77
CA LEU A 8 -2.11 -5.62 4.71
C LEU A 8 -1.15 -4.43 4.86
N GLN A 9 -0.90 -3.95 6.08
CA GLN A 9 0.13 -2.92 6.33
C GLN A 9 1.50 -3.39 5.85
N ASN A 10 1.89 -4.62 6.18
CA ASN A 10 3.15 -5.20 5.72
C ASN A 10 3.20 -5.35 4.19
N PHE A 11 2.08 -5.79 3.60
CA PHE A 11 1.97 -5.91 2.15
C PHE A 11 2.16 -4.56 1.46
N ILE A 12 1.42 -3.53 1.87
CA ILE A 12 1.51 -2.18 1.28
C ILE A 12 2.93 -1.61 1.48
N SER A 13 3.53 -1.76 2.66
CA SER A 13 4.88 -1.25 2.92
C SER A 13 5.96 -1.88 2.03
N LEU A 14 5.93 -3.21 1.86
CA LEU A 14 6.92 -3.91 1.04
C LEU A 14 6.66 -3.78 -0.45
N ARG A 15 5.38 -3.79 -0.85
CA ARG A 15 4.98 -3.89 -2.26
C ARG A 15 4.78 -2.54 -2.93
N SER A 16 4.66 -1.46 -2.17
CA SER A 16 4.64 -0.08 -2.72
C SER A 16 6.05 0.53 -2.80
N SER A 17 7.07 -0.10 -2.16
CA SER A 17 8.46 0.37 -2.18
C SER A 17 9.06 0.44 -3.59
N LYS A 18 9.96 1.41 -3.83
CA LYS A 18 10.71 1.58 -5.10
C LYS A 18 11.48 0.31 -5.54
N SER A 19 11.84 -0.56 -4.60
CA SER A 19 12.54 -1.82 -4.89
C SER A 19 11.64 -2.97 -5.38
N ALA A 20 10.31 -2.81 -5.30
CA ALA A 20 9.37 -3.81 -5.76
C ALA A 20 9.12 -3.72 -7.28
N LEU A 21 8.75 -4.84 -7.90
CA LEU A 21 8.35 -4.87 -9.32
C LEU A 21 7.18 -3.91 -9.57
N TRP A 22 7.16 -3.27 -10.74
CA TRP A 22 6.14 -2.27 -11.08
C TRP A 22 4.71 -2.84 -11.06
N GLU A 23 4.50 -4.10 -11.49
CA GLU A 23 3.18 -4.73 -11.48
C GLU A 23 2.61 -4.88 -10.06
N ILE A 24 3.43 -5.34 -9.12
CA ILE A 24 2.98 -5.53 -7.73
C ILE A 24 2.84 -4.20 -6.98
N ARG A 25 3.61 -3.17 -7.37
CA ARG A 25 3.39 -1.79 -6.93
C ARG A 25 2.03 -1.27 -7.37
N ASN A 26 1.71 -1.42 -8.65
CA ASN A 26 0.41 -1.02 -9.18
C ASN A 26 -0.73 -1.77 -8.46
N LEU A 27 -0.55 -3.06 -8.18
CA LEU A 27 -1.52 -3.82 -7.40
C LEU A 27 -1.67 -3.29 -5.97
N ALA A 28 -0.57 -3.01 -5.27
CA ALA A 28 -0.60 -2.48 -3.91
C ALA A 28 -1.30 -1.12 -3.84
N ASN A 29 -1.02 -0.24 -4.80
CA ASN A 29 -1.69 1.07 -4.92
C ASN A 29 -3.18 0.90 -5.23
N ALA A 30 -3.55 0.03 -6.18
CA ALA A 30 -4.95 -0.25 -6.51
C ALA A 30 -5.73 -0.85 -5.31
N ILE A 31 -5.08 -1.68 -4.50
CA ILE A 31 -5.67 -2.20 -3.25
C ILE A 31 -5.89 -1.05 -2.26
N TYR A 32 -4.91 -0.18 -2.05
CA TYR A 32 -5.03 0.97 -1.17
C TYR A 32 -6.15 1.93 -1.62
N ASP A 33 -6.24 2.19 -2.92
CA ASP A 33 -7.27 3.07 -3.51
C ASP A 33 -8.68 2.51 -3.31
N ALA A 34 -8.83 1.19 -3.41
CA ALA A 34 -10.09 0.49 -3.20
C ALA A 34 -10.53 0.38 -1.73
N LEU A 35 -9.69 0.75 -0.76
CA LEU A 35 -10.07 0.76 0.66
C LEU A 35 -11.08 1.88 0.97
N PRO A 36 -12.01 1.68 1.92
CA PRO A 36 -12.84 2.75 2.44
C PRO A 36 -11.99 3.89 3.02
N GLU A 37 -12.38 5.12 2.73
CA GLU A 37 -11.64 6.32 3.14
C GLU A 37 -11.47 6.41 4.67
N GLU A 38 -12.47 5.98 5.43
CA GLU A 38 -12.42 5.88 6.90
C GLU A 38 -11.27 4.98 7.40
N HIS A 39 -10.79 4.01 6.62
CA HIS A 39 -9.73 3.09 7.03
C HIS A 39 -8.36 3.43 6.41
N LYS A 40 -8.29 4.36 5.45
CA LYS A 40 -7.03 4.71 4.76
C LYS A 40 -5.97 5.28 5.70
N PHE A 41 -6.36 5.98 6.76
CA PHE A 41 -5.44 6.52 7.77
C PHE A 41 -4.57 5.44 8.46
N ILE A 42 -5.03 4.20 8.51
CA ILE A 42 -4.32 3.07 9.11
C ILE A 42 -3.09 2.67 8.28
N PHE A 43 -3.11 2.96 6.99
CA PHE A 43 -2.12 2.51 6.00
C PHE A 43 -1.33 3.66 5.37
N GLU A 44 -1.68 4.91 5.65
CA GLU A 44 -1.02 6.11 5.11
C GLU A 44 0.50 6.10 5.38
N LYS A 45 0.92 5.70 6.59
CA LYS A 45 2.34 5.57 6.96
C LYS A 45 3.07 4.38 6.31
N CYS A 46 2.35 3.51 5.62
CA CYS A 46 2.93 2.37 4.92
C CYS A 46 3.30 2.70 3.47
N LEU A 47 2.76 3.78 2.91
CA LEU A 47 3.14 4.24 1.58
C LEU A 47 4.54 4.87 1.65
N PRO A 48 5.39 4.67 0.63
CA PRO A 48 6.64 5.39 0.55
C PRO A 48 6.35 6.89 0.49
N GLU A 49 7.12 7.71 1.20
CA GLU A 49 7.08 9.15 0.96
C GLU A 49 7.44 9.39 -0.50
N ASP A 50 6.51 9.95 -1.26
CA ASP A 50 6.81 10.49 -2.58
C ASP A 50 7.83 11.61 -2.38
N GLU A 51 9.10 11.24 -2.49
CA GLU A 51 10.20 12.13 -2.87
C GLU A 51 9.80 12.73 -4.24
N GLN A 52 8.96 13.76 -4.20
CA GLN A 52 8.73 14.68 -5.30
C GLN A 52 10.07 15.37 -5.58
N ASN A 53 10.90 14.73 -6.40
CA ASN A 53 12.00 15.33 -7.13
C ASN A 53 11.59 15.48 -8.59
#